data_AF-A0A7S2R324-F1
#
_entry.id   AF-A0A7S2R324-F1
#
_cell.length_a   1.000
_cell.length_b   1.000
_cell.length_c   1.000
_cell.angle_alpha   90.00
_cell.angle_beta   90.00
_cell.angle_gamma   90.00
#
_symmetry.space_group_name_H-M   'P 1'
#
loop_
_entity.id
_entity.type
_entity.pdbx_description
1 polymer ?
#
loop_
_entity_poly.entity_id
_entity_poly.type
_entity_poly.pdbx_seq_one_letter_code
_entity_poly.pdbx_strand_id
1 'polypeptide(L)'
;KKVDMKAELQNKEEQQRRQNLEKQQQSLELNLGKAQKQAIRSRLANMEAMEHVGLAQTQTEVDSWQKDVIRNGDPMAATALKKAAAAAAGGKGRQLYKGPQPAPNRFKIPPGYRWDGNDRGNGWENRVLAQTHSKVHLKERMYMASCADM
;
A
#
# COMPACT_ATOMS: atom_id res chain seq x y z
N LYS A 1 47.94 -6.48 38.00
CA LYS A 1 46.64 -7.07 37.61
C LYS A 1 46.81 -7.68 36.22
N LYS A 2 46.89 -9.01 36.10
CA LYS A 2 46.89 -9.67 34.78
C LYS A 2 45.47 -9.55 34.24
N VAL A 3 45.28 -8.74 33.21
CA VAL A 3 44.01 -8.67 32.52
C VAL A 3 43.90 -9.94 31.69
N ASP A 4 42.84 -10.72 31.89
CA ASP A 4 42.61 -11.97 31.16
C ASP A 4 42.38 -11.66 29.67
N MET A 5 43.47 -11.66 28.90
CA MET A 5 43.52 -11.34 27.47
C MET A 5 42.47 -12.09 26.63
N LYS A 6 42.09 -13.31 27.06
CA LYS A 6 41.02 -14.10 26.44
C LYS A 6 39.63 -13.47 26.63
N ALA A 7 39.33 -12.95 27.82
CA ALA A 7 38.06 -12.29 28.10
C ALA A 7 37.94 -10.97 27.30
N GLU A 8 39.04 -10.24 27.13
CA GLU A 8 39.05 -9.04 26.27
C GLU A 8 38.82 -9.36 24.79
N LEU A 9 39.42 -10.45 24.28
CA LEU A 9 39.22 -10.90 22.90
C LEU A 9 37.75 -11.31 22.67
N GLN A 10 37.15 -12.08 23.58
CA GLN A 10 35.75 -12.47 23.51
C GLN A 10 34.81 -11.26 23.54
N ASN A 11 35.05 -10.30 24.44
CA ASN A 11 34.28 -9.06 24.49
C ASN A 11 34.40 -8.24 23.20
N LYS A 12 35.60 -8.18 22.60
CA LYS A 12 35.82 -7.51 21.30
C LYS A 12 35.07 -8.21 20.16
N GLU A 13 35.10 -9.54 20.10
CA GLU A 13 34.34 -10.31 19.11
C GLU A 13 32.83 -10.12 19.26
N GLU A 14 32.31 -10.13 20.49
CA GLU A 14 30.89 -9.87 20.75
C GLU A 14 30.49 -8.45 20.37
N GLN A 15 31.32 -7.44 20.67
CA GLN A 15 31.09 -6.06 20.24
C GLN A 15 31.08 -5.94 18.72
N GLN A 16 32.03 -6.58 18.02
CA GLN A 16 32.06 -6.60 16.56
C GLN A 16 30.83 -7.30 15.97
N ARG A 17 30.40 -8.43 16.56
CA ARG A 17 29.17 -9.12 16.15
C ARG A 17 27.94 -8.22 16.35
N ARG A 18 27.81 -7.55 17.49
CA ARG A 18 26.72 -6.60 17.75
C ARG A 18 26.71 -5.45 16.76
N GLN A 19 27.87 -4.83 16.50
CA GLN A 19 27.99 -3.75 15.51
C GLN A 19 27.65 -4.24 14.09
N ASN A 20 28.06 -5.44 13.72
CA ASN A 20 27.75 -6.02 12.42
C ASN A 20 26.25 -6.30 12.28
N LEU A 21 25.62 -6.84 13.32
CA LEU A 21 24.16 -7.05 13.37
C LEU A 21 23.39 -5.73 13.30
N GLU A 22 23.83 -4.72 14.04
CA GLU A 22 23.20 -3.40 14.02
C GLU A 22 23.31 -2.74 12.64
N LYS A 23 24.50 -2.78 12.01
CA LYS A 23 24.69 -2.31 10.64
C LYS A 23 23.82 -3.09 9.65
N GLN A 24 23.70 -4.41 9.81
CA GLN A 24 22.82 -5.23 8.99
C GLN A 24 21.36 -4.79 9.16
N GLN A 25 20.87 -4.62 10.39
CA GLN A 25 19.51 -4.13 10.67
C GLN A 25 19.27 -2.74 10.07
N GLN A 26 20.18 -1.79 10.30
CA GLN A 26 20.10 -0.45 9.71
C GLN A 26 20.05 -0.51 8.18
N SER A 27 20.86 -1.37 7.56
CA SER A 27 20.85 -1.53 6.10
C SER A 27 19.51 -2.05 5.58
N LEU A 28 18.92 -3.04 6.27
CA LEU A 28 17.61 -3.59 5.93
C LEU A 28 16.51 -2.53 6.11
N GLU A 29 16.57 -1.77 7.19
CA GLU A 29 15.63 -0.68 7.43
C GLU A 29 15.71 0.40 6.36
N LEU A 30 16.91 0.82 5.94
CA LEU A 30 17.08 1.83 4.89
C LEU A 30 16.59 1.33 3.53
N ASN A 31 16.78 0.05 3.24
CA ASN A 31 16.31 -0.60 2.00
C ASN A 31 14.78 -0.79 1.97
N LEU A 32 14.13 -0.79 3.13
CA LEU A 32 12.68 -0.98 3.23
C LEU A 32 11.93 0.25 2.70
N GLY A 33 10.99 0.01 1.77
CA GLY A 33 10.24 1.08 1.12
C GLY A 33 9.35 1.85 2.10
N LYS A 34 9.17 3.16 1.87
CA LYS A 34 8.32 4.01 2.74
C LYS A 34 6.89 3.48 2.88
N ALA A 35 6.29 2.98 1.80
CA ALA A 35 4.94 2.40 1.81
C ALA A 35 4.89 1.10 2.64
N GLN A 36 5.92 0.26 2.58
CA GLN A 36 6.02 -0.96 3.39
C GLN A 36 6.17 -0.61 4.88
N LYS A 37 7.01 0.38 5.23
CA LYS A 37 7.11 0.92 6.60
C LYS A 37 5.78 1.43 7.11
N GLN A 38 5.06 2.21 6.29
CA GLN A 38 3.74 2.72 6.64
C GLN A 38 2.72 1.59 6.84
N ALA A 39 2.73 0.57 5.99
CA ALA A 39 1.86 -0.60 6.12
C ALA A 39 2.14 -1.41 7.39
N ILE A 40 3.40 -1.58 7.77
CA ILE A 40 3.77 -2.24 9.03
C ILE A 40 3.27 -1.41 10.23
N ARG A 41 3.50 -0.10 10.21
CA ARG A 41 3.02 0.82 11.26
C ARG A 41 1.50 0.82 11.39
N SER A 42 0.78 0.91 10.27
CA SER A 42 -0.68 0.88 10.30
C SER A 42 -1.20 -0.46 10.76
N ARG A 43 -0.54 -1.57 10.38
CA ARG A 43 -0.90 -2.90 10.88
C ARG A 43 -0.71 -3.01 12.39
N LEU A 44 0.40 -2.53 12.94
CA LEU A 44 0.65 -2.50 14.38
C LEU A 44 -0.40 -1.65 15.11
N ALA A 45 -0.62 -0.42 14.66
CA ALA A 45 -1.64 0.46 15.23
C ALA A 45 -3.05 -0.14 15.15
N ASN A 46 -3.38 -0.84 14.05
CA ASN A 46 -4.65 -1.55 13.93
C ASN A 46 -4.73 -2.72 14.91
N MET A 47 -3.65 -3.46 15.15
CA MET A 47 -3.63 -4.55 16.15
C MET A 47 -3.83 -3.99 17.56
N GLU A 48 -3.12 -2.91 17.92
CA GLU A 48 -3.31 -2.21 19.20
C GLU A 48 -4.75 -1.70 19.36
N ALA A 49 -5.35 -1.14 18.31
CA ALA A 49 -6.74 -0.70 18.33
C ALA A 49 -7.71 -1.89 18.49
N MET A 50 -7.43 -3.02 17.84
CA MET A 50 -8.25 -4.24 17.93
C MET A 50 -8.26 -4.85 19.33
N GLU A 51 -7.24 -4.63 20.16
CA GLU A 51 -7.23 -5.09 21.56
C GLU A 51 -8.38 -4.50 22.37
N HIS A 52 -8.87 -3.31 21.99
CA HIS A 52 -9.92 -2.58 22.69
C HIS A 52 -11.30 -2.65 22.00
N VAL A 53 -11.41 -3.32 20.84
CA VAL A 53 -12.65 -3.39 20.05
C VAL A 53 -13.26 -4.78 20.14
N GLY A 54 -14.59 -4.86 20.24
CA GLY A 54 -15.31 -6.14 20.24
C GLY A 54 -15.28 -6.84 18.87
N LEU A 55 -15.60 -8.14 18.83
CA LEU A 55 -15.63 -8.90 17.58
C LEU A 55 -16.65 -8.38 16.56
N ALA A 56 -17.81 -7.91 17.05
CA ALA A 56 -18.88 -7.39 16.22
C ALA A 56 -18.76 -5.88 16.02
N GLN A 57 -19.01 -5.41 14.80
CA GLN A 57 -19.04 -3.98 14.48
C GLN A 57 -20.25 -3.30 15.12
N THR A 58 -20.04 -2.11 15.65
CA THR A 58 -21.12 -1.29 16.20
C THR A 58 -21.81 -0.45 15.11
N GLN A 59 -23.10 -0.17 15.27
CA GLN A 59 -23.83 0.71 14.33
C GLN A 59 -23.17 2.08 14.19
N THR A 60 -22.62 2.62 15.29
CA THR A 60 -21.94 3.92 15.31
C THR A 60 -20.70 3.95 14.43
N GLU A 61 -19.90 2.87 14.43
CA GLU A 61 -18.77 2.74 13.50
C GLU A 61 -19.27 2.67 12.07
N VAL A 62 -20.36 1.95 11.82
CA VAL A 62 -20.91 1.78 10.49
C VAL A 62 -21.40 3.11 9.89
N ASP A 63 -22.15 3.85 10.68
CA ASP A 63 -22.68 5.15 10.27
C ASP A 63 -21.58 6.17 9.97
N SER A 64 -20.43 6.06 10.66
CA SER A 64 -19.30 6.98 10.46
C SER A 64 -18.75 6.89 9.04
N TRP A 65 -18.48 5.68 8.53
CA TRP A 65 -17.94 5.51 7.17
C TRP A 65 -19.00 5.78 6.10
N GLN A 66 -20.28 5.50 6.37
CA GLN A 66 -21.35 5.77 5.42
C GLN A 66 -21.64 7.27 5.21
N LYS A 67 -21.35 8.10 6.22
CA LYS A 67 -21.47 9.57 6.14
C LYS A 67 -20.40 10.19 5.23
N ASP A 68 -19.22 9.58 5.15
CA ASP A 68 -18.12 10.08 4.32
C ASP A 68 -18.30 9.74 2.83
N VAL A 69 -19.16 8.77 2.49
CA VAL A 69 -19.41 8.35 1.11
C VAL A 69 -20.27 9.38 0.38
N ILE A 70 -19.64 10.06 -0.58
CA ILE A 70 -20.33 10.90 -1.57
C ILE A 70 -21.04 10.00 -2.58
N ARG A 71 -22.36 10.12 -2.70
CA ARG A 71 -23.19 9.29 -3.59
C ARG A 71 -23.48 10.00 -4.90
N ASN A 72 -23.55 9.21 -5.98
CA ASN A 72 -23.95 9.73 -7.29
C ASN A 72 -25.42 10.16 -7.25
N GLY A 73 -25.73 11.34 -7.80
CA GLY A 73 -27.08 11.89 -7.84
C GLY A 73 -27.49 12.68 -6.58
N ASP A 74 -26.61 12.85 -5.60
CA ASP A 74 -26.86 13.75 -4.47
C ASP A 74 -26.70 15.23 -4.91
N PRO A 75 -27.73 16.08 -4.76
CA PRO A 75 -27.64 17.50 -5.12
C PRO A 75 -26.52 18.25 -4.36
N MET A 76 -26.13 17.78 -3.18
CA MET A 76 -25.08 18.40 -2.36
C MET A 76 -23.67 17.87 -2.64
N ALA A 77 -23.51 16.86 -3.50
CA ALA A 77 -22.21 16.23 -3.78
C ALA A 77 -21.13 17.24 -4.23
N ALA A 78 -21.50 18.25 -5.03
CA ALA A 78 -20.56 19.26 -5.52
C ALA A 78 -19.94 20.09 -4.38
N THR A 79 -20.71 20.41 -3.34
CA THR A 79 -20.23 21.16 -2.18
C THR A 79 -19.29 20.31 -1.32
N ALA A 80 -19.64 19.03 -1.12
CA ALA A 80 -18.82 18.07 -0.40
C ALA A 80 -17.47 17.84 -1.10
N LEU A 81 -17.47 17.68 -2.43
CA LEU A 81 -16.25 17.57 -3.23
C LEU A 81 -15.36 18.81 -3.12
N LYS A 82 -15.94 20.01 -3.18
CA LYS A 82 -15.18 21.27 -3.00
C LYS A 82 -14.52 21.35 -1.63
N LYS A 83 -15.24 20.95 -0.57
CA LYS A 83 -14.71 20.89 0.80
C LYS A 83 -13.57 19.87 0.92
N ALA A 84 -13.74 18.67 0.35
CA ALA A 84 -12.73 17.63 0.34
C ALA A 84 -11.46 18.05 -0.43
N ALA A 85 -11.62 18.70 -1.59
CA ALA A 85 -10.51 19.21 -2.38
C ALA A 85 -9.72 20.31 -1.63
N ALA A 86 -10.41 21.21 -0.91
CA ALA A 86 -9.77 22.23 -0.08
C ALA A 86 -8.97 21.60 1.08
N ALA A 87 -9.52 20.58 1.73
CA ALA A 87 -8.83 19.83 2.79
C ALA A 87 -7.59 19.09 2.25
N ALA A 88 -7.69 18.47 1.07
CA ALA A 88 -6.58 17.78 0.42
C ALA A 88 -5.45 18.74 -0.01
N ALA A 89 -5.79 19.96 -0.43
CA ALA A 89 -4.82 20.99 -0.82
C ALA A 89 -3.98 21.53 0.35
N GLY A 90 -4.48 21.43 1.59
CA GLY A 90 -3.76 21.88 2.80
C GLY A 90 -2.66 20.92 3.28
N GLY A 91 -2.58 19.70 2.71
CA GLY A 91 -1.58 18.71 3.09
C GLY A 91 -0.24 18.91 2.39
N LYS A 92 0.88 18.75 3.10
CA LYS A 92 2.25 18.63 2.53
C LYS A 92 2.44 17.27 1.83
N GLY A 93 1.49 16.88 0.97
CA GLY A 93 1.51 15.64 0.22
C GLY A 93 2.51 15.70 -0.95
N ARG A 94 2.97 14.54 -1.41
CA ARG A 94 3.73 14.47 -2.67
C ARG A 94 2.82 14.94 -3.81
N GLN A 95 3.34 15.75 -4.72
CA GLN A 95 2.62 16.15 -5.91
C GLN A 95 2.25 14.91 -6.73
N LEU A 96 1.01 14.88 -7.23
CA LEU A 96 0.53 13.87 -8.17
C LEU A 96 0.72 14.36 -9.60
N TYR A 97 0.79 13.41 -10.52
CA TYR A 97 0.79 13.68 -11.94
C TYR A 97 -0.51 14.32 -12.41
N LYS A 98 -0.41 15.29 -13.32
CA LYS A 98 -1.52 16.11 -13.83
C LYS A 98 -1.73 15.99 -15.35
N GLY A 99 -0.97 15.12 -16.03
CA GLY A 99 -1.06 14.95 -17.48
C GLY A 99 -2.14 13.96 -17.91
N PRO A 100 -2.12 13.47 -19.18
CA PRO A 100 -3.09 12.52 -19.71
C PRO A 100 -3.15 11.23 -18.88
N GLN A 101 -4.30 10.53 -18.91
CA GLN A 101 -4.49 9.30 -18.13
C GLN A 101 -3.40 8.26 -18.46
N PRO A 102 -2.65 7.77 -17.45
CA PRO A 102 -1.63 6.75 -17.67
C PRO A 102 -2.24 5.42 -18.11
N ALA A 103 -1.43 4.58 -18.76
CA ALA A 103 -1.80 3.19 -18.99
C ALA A 103 -2.08 2.48 -17.65
N PRO A 104 -3.08 1.58 -17.61
CA PRO A 104 -3.41 0.85 -16.38
C PRO A 104 -2.27 -0.07 -15.98
N ASN A 105 -2.02 -0.18 -14.67
CA ASN A 105 -1.05 -1.11 -14.11
C ASN A 105 -1.71 -2.03 -13.08
N ARG A 106 -1.09 -3.19 -12.84
CA ARG A 106 -1.63 -4.18 -11.89
C ARG A 106 -1.72 -3.67 -10.45
N PHE A 107 -0.84 -2.74 -10.06
CA PHE A 107 -0.71 -2.28 -8.68
C PHE A 107 -1.47 -0.97 -8.37
N LYS A 108 -2.17 -0.39 -9.34
CA LYS A 108 -2.86 0.90 -9.24
C LYS A 108 -1.97 2.05 -8.73
N ILE A 109 -0.67 1.99 -9.03
CA ILE A 109 0.30 3.02 -8.60
C ILE A 109 0.28 4.15 -9.63
N PRO A 110 -0.07 5.39 -9.26
CA PRO A 110 -0.04 6.50 -10.20
C PRO A 110 1.42 6.87 -10.55
N PRO A 111 1.65 7.40 -11.76
CA PRO A 111 2.96 7.90 -12.14
C PRO A 111 3.38 9.08 -11.25
N GLY A 112 4.69 9.30 -11.17
CA GLY A 112 5.24 10.46 -10.47
C GLY A 112 4.86 11.77 -11.16
N TYR A 113 4.85 12.88 -10.42
CA TYR A 113 4.43 14.19 -10.94
C TYR A 113 5.24 14.71 -12.15
N ARG A 114 6.47 14.20 -12.34
CA ARG A 114 7.39 14.58 -13.43
C ARG A 114 7.34 13.62 -14.62
N TRP A 115 6.46 12.63 -14.60
CA TRP A 115 6.29 11.75 -15.75
C TRP A 115 5.81 12.59 -16.94
N ASP A 116 6.32 12.30 -18.13
CA ASP A 116 6.06 13.08 -19.35
C ASP A 116 4.85 12.56 -20.15
N GLY A 117 4.23 11.47 -19.69
CA GLY A 117 3.07 10.85 -20.34
C GLY A 117 3.43 9.83 -21.42
N ASN A 118 4.72 9.69 -21.77
CA ASN A 118 5.15 8.73 -22.79
C ASN A 118 5.42 7.35 -22.17
N ASP A 119 4.79 6.33 -22.74
CA ASP A 119 5.05 4.93 -22.37
C ASP A 119 6.39 4.46 -22.96
N ARG A 120 7.27 3.99 -22.08
CA ARG A 120 8.61 3.46 -22.41
C ARG A 120 8.75 1.98 -22.04
N GLY A 121 7.64 1.30 -21.76
CA GLY A 121 7.63 -0.11 -21.42
C GLY A 121 7.80 -1.02 -22.64
N ASN A 122 8.07 -2.29 -22.37
CA ASN A 122 8.11 -3.36 -23.37
C ASN A 122 6.71 -3.96 -23.70
N GLY A 123 5.63 -3.34 -23.22
CA GLY A 123 4.26 -3.85 -23.36
C GLY A 123 3.89 -5.04 -22.47
N TRP A 124 4.72 -5.43 -21.50
CA TRP A 124 4.46 -6.57 -20.61
C TRP A 124 3.18 -6.41 -19.77
N GLU A 125 2.98 -5.23 -19.16
CA GLU A 125 1.79 -4.95 -18.35
C GLU A 125 0.50 -5.12 -19.17
N ASN A 126 0.48 -4.62 -20.41
CA ASN A 126 -0.66 -4.78 -21.32
C ASN A 126 -0.95 -6.26 -21.60
N ARG A 127 0.09 -7.06 -21.85
CA ARG A 127 -0.05 -8.51 -22.09
C ARG A 127 -0.59 -9.24 -20.86
N VAL A 128 -0.07 -8.91 -19.68
CA VAL A 128 -0.51 -9.51 -18.41
C VAL A 128 -1.97 -9.16 -18.13
N LEU A 129 -2.35 -7.89 -18.28
CA LEU A 129 -3.74 -7.46 -18.09
C LEU A 129 -4.67 -8.16 -19.08
N ALA A 130 -4.35 -8.16 -20.37
CA ALA A 130 -5.13 -8.87 -21.39
C ALA A 130 -5.30 -10.36 -21.06
N GLN A 131 -4.23 -11.03 -20.60
CA GLN A 131 -4.30 -12.43 -20.20
C GLN A 131 -5.18 -12.64 -18.96
N THR A 132 -5.10 -11.75 -17.96
CA THR A 132 -5.97 -11.85 -16.76
C THR A 132 -7.44 -11.68 -17.11
N HIS A 133 -7.79 -10.70 -17.96
CA HIS A 133 -9.15 -10.51 -18.43
C HIS A 133 -9.65 -11.69 -19.26
N SER A 134 -8.82 -12.19 -20.18
CA SER A 134 -9.15 -13.37 -20.99
C SER A 134 -9.44 -14.60 -20.13
N LYS A 135 -8.67 -14.84 -19.06
CA LYS A 135 -8.92 -15.93 -18.11
C LYS A 135 -10.24 -15.79 -17.36
N VAL A 136 -10.58 -14.57 -16.91
CA VAL A 136 -11.86 -14.31 -16.23
C VAL A 136 -13.03 -14.57 -17.17
N HIS A 137 -12.98 -14.01 -18.39
CA HIS A 137 -14.02 -14.24 -19.39
C HIS A 137 -14.15 -15.70 -19.80
N LEU A 138 -13.04 -16.44 -19.93
CA LEU A 138 -13.09 -17.86 -20.21
C LEU A 138 -13.79 -18.64 -19.08
N LYS A 139 -13.47 -18.33 -17.82
CA LYS A 139 -14.12 -18.96 -16.66
C LYS A 139 -15.63 -18.72 -16.66
N GLU A 140 -16.06 -17.48 -16.93
CA GLU A 140 -17.48 -17.14 -17.06
C GLU A 140 -18.15 -17.92 -18.19
N ARG A 141 -17.53 -17.97 -19.37
CA ARG A 141 -18.06 -18.72 -20.52
C ARG A 141 -18.17 -20.22 -20.24
N MET A 142 -17.15 -20.80 -19.61
CA MET A 142 -17.14 -22.21 -19.22
C MET A 142 -18.24 -22.52 -18.20
N TYR A 143 -18.43 -21.63 -17.22
CA TYR A 143 -19.51 -21.76 -16.26
C TYR A 143 -20.88 -21.71 -16.95
N MET A 144 -21.13 -20.72 -17.80
CA MET A 144 -22.39 -20.60 -18.54
C MET A 144 -22.65 -21.80 -19.47
N ALA A 145 -21.61 -22.30 -20.14
CA ALA A 145 -21.72 -23.50 -20.97
C ALA A 145 -22.01 -24.76 -20.14
N SER A 146 -21.36 -24.91 -18.98
CA SER A 146 -21.61 -26.04 -18.07
C SER A 146 -23.01 -26.02 -17.47
N CYS A 147 -23.57 -24.84 -17.20
CA CYS A 147 -24.94 -24.70 -16.71
C CYS A 147 -25.99 -24.92 -17.81
N ALA A 148 -25.64 -24.75 -19.08
CA ALA A 148 -26.58 -24.89 -20.20
C ALA A 148 -26.88 -26.36 -20.56
N ASP A 149 -26.03 -27.30 -20.15
CA ASP A 149 -26.16 -28.75 -20.42
C ASP A 149 -26.72 -29.54 -19.21
N MET A 150 -27.12 -28.84 -18.14
CA MET A 150 -27.81 -29.39 -16.96
C MET A 150 -29.28 -28.97 -16.96
#